data_AF-A0AAE1WC47-F1
#
_entry.id   AF-A0AAE1WC47-F1
#
_cell.length_a   1.000
_cell.length_b   1.000
_cell.length_c   1.000
_cell.angle_alpha   90.00
_cell.angle_beta   90.00
_cell.angle_gamma   90.00
#
_symmetry.space_group_name_H-M   'P 1'
#
loop_
_entity.id
_entity.type
_entity.pdbx_description
1 polymer ?
#
loop_
_entity_poly.entity_id
_entity_poly.type
_entity_poly.pdbx_seq_one_letter_code
_entity_poly.pdbx_strand_id
1 'polypeptide(L)' 'MDTTKGHSFKPTYKYDVGSSEYDTSEKVRVPAWTDRILYKVEDKDNIDACLHLYESVDGIYSSDHKPVKAHLCLTLNKS' A
#
# COMPACT_ATOMS: atom_id res chain seq x y z
N MET A 1 -6.23 -3.80 -13.38
CA MET A 1 -6.45 -3.58 -11.95
C MET A 1 -7.94 -3.36 -11.81
N ASP A 2 -8.63 -4.34 -11.25
CA ASP A 2 -10.05 -4.18 -10.91
C ASP A 2 -10.13 -3.13 -9.80
N THR A 3 -10.69 -1.96 -10.11
CA THR A 3 -10.76 -0.79 -9.23
C THR A 3 -11.92 -0.88 -8.23
N THR A 4 -12.65 -1.99 -8.19
CA THR A 4 -13.84 -2.14 -7.31
C THR A 4 -13.51 -2.49 -5.86
N LYS A 5 -12.26 -2.81 -5.52
CA LYS A 5 -11.80 -2.87 -4.12
C LYS A 5 -10.93 -1.64 -3.83
N GLY A 6 -11.56 -0.57 -3.34
CA GLY A 6 -10.84 0.57 -2.78
C GLY A 6 -9.83 0.11 -1.72
N HIS A 7 -8.67 0.77 -1.67
CA HIS A 7 -7.62 0.50 -0.69
C HIS A 7 -8.24 0.47 0.72
N SER A 8 -8.24 -0.68 1.40
CA SER A 8 -8.90 -0.85 2.72
C SER A 8 -8.16 -0.17 3.88
N PHE A 9 -7.13 0.64 3.64
CA PHE A 9 -6.29 1.25 4.67
C PHE A 9 -6.17 2.76 4.52
N LYS A 10 -5.90 3.43 5.66
CA LYS A 10 -5.82 4.88 5.76
C LYS A 10 -4.65 5.46 4.94
N PRO A 11 -4.67 6.76 4.57
CA PRO A 11 -3.52 7.42 3.96
C PRO A 11 -2.24 7.21 4.78
N THR A 12 -1.12 6.90 4.11
CA THR A 12 0.15 6.55 4.77
C THR A 12 1.02 7.76 5.11
N TYR A 13 0.65 8.95 4.64
CA TYR A 13 1.36 10.21 4.81
C TYR A 13 0.36 11.36 5.02
N LYS A 14 0.66 12.46 5.72
CA LYS A 14 1.81 12.70 6.60
C LYS A 14 1.34 12.57 8.05
N TYR A 15 2.04 11.78 8.86
CA TYR A 15 1.79 11.68 10.30
C TYR A 15 2.75 12.52 11.11
N ASP A 16 2.33 12.92 12.32
CA ASP A 16 3.27 13.42 13.32
C ASP A 16 4.10 12.23 13.85
N VAL A 17 5.42 12.36 13.82
CA VAL A 17 6.36 11.30 14.25
C VAL A 17 6.06 10.88 15.69
N GLY A 18 5.99 9.57 15.93
CA GLY A 18 5.62 9.02 17.24
C GLY A 18 4.11 8.86 17.45
N SER A 19 3.25 9.18 16.46
CA SER A 19 1.79 9.17 16.62
C SER A 19 1.02 8.55 15.44
N SER A 20 -0.30 8.46 15.60
CA SER A 20 -1.26 8.16 14.53
C SER A 20 -2.07 9.40 14.10
N GLU A 21 -1.70 10.59 14.56
CA GLU A 21 -2.32 11.84 14.15
C GLU A 21 -1.68 12.33 12.84
N TYR A 22 -2.51 12.86 11.95
CA TYR A 22 -2.04 13.48 10.72
C TYR A 22 -1.44 14.86 10.99
N ASP A 23 -0.50 15.28 10.14
CA ASP A 23 0.33 16.49 10.25
C ASP A 23 -0.37 17.68 10.93
N THR A 24 -0.06 17.90 12.20
CA THR A 24 -0.57 19.04 12.98
C THR A 24 0.35 20.26 12.91
N SER A 25 1.42 20.20 12.11
CA SER A 25 2.28 21.36 11.87
C SER A 25 1.55 22.46 11.10
N GLU A 26 2.11 23.66 11.07
CA GLU A 26 1.56 24.81 10.32
C GLU A 26 1.37 24.52 8.82
N LYS A 27 2.06 23.52 8.27
CA LYS A 27 1.96 23.15 6.85
C LYS A 27 0.71 22.34 6.53
N VAL A 28 0.11 21.67 7.52
CA VAL A 28 -1.13 20.87 7.42
C VAL A 28 -1.21 20.08 6.11
N ARG A 29 -0.24 19.20 5.87
CA ARG A 29 -0.21 18.39 4.65
C ARG A 29 -1.46 17.50 4.59
N VAL A 30 -2.15 17.56 3.45
CA VAL A 30 -3.33 16.72 3.20
C VAL A 30 -2.94 15.24 3.28
N PRO A 31 -3.68 14.41 4.03
CA PRO A 31 -3.45 12.98 4.07
C PRO A 31 -3.45 12.36 2.66
N ALA A 32 -2.43 11.57 2.33
CA ALA A 32 -2.21 10.97 1.02
C ALA A 32 -1.63 9.55 1.09
N TRP A 33 -1.88 8.76 0.06
CA TRP A 33 -1.28 7.42 -0.15
C TRP A 33 -0.03 7.54 -1.03
N THR A 34 1.04 8.09 -0.47
CA THR A 34 2.31 8.28 -1.19
C THR A 34 3.04 6.96 -1.43
N ASP A 35 2.80 5.97 -0.58
CA ASP A 35 3.51 4.69 -0.54
C ASP A 35 2.69 3.62 -1.26
N ARG A 36 3.15 3.18 -2.43
CA ARG A 36 2.36 2.32 -3.35
C ARG A 36 3.17 1.17 -3.90
N ILE A 37 2.53 0.01 -4.02
CA ILE A 37 3.10 -1.18 -4.65
C ILE A 37 2.20 -1.52 -5.84
N LEU A 38 2.77 -1.50 -7.05
CA LEU A 38 2.08 -1.83 -8.29
C LEU A 38 2.78 -3.02 -8.95
N TYR A 39 2.02 -3.88 -9.62
CA TYR A 39 2.56 -4.97 -10.41
C TYR A 39 1.86 -5.07 -11.77
N LYS A 40 2.58 -5.60 -12.75
CA LYS A 40 2.10 -5.90 -14.10
C LYS A 40 2.63 -7.28 -14.49
N VAL A 41 1.74 -8.10 -15.05
CA VAL A 41 2.11 -9.36 -15.70
C VAL A 41 2.06 -9.17 -17.20
N GLU A 42 3.16 -9.48 -17.89
CA GLU A 42 3.25 -9.37 -19.35
C GLU A 42 2.81 -10.66 -20.04
N ASP A 43 3.33 -11.80 -19.57
CA ASP A 43 2.96 -13.13 -20.04
C ASP A 43 1.79 -13.67 -19.22
N LYS A 44 0.57 -13.22 -19.57
CA LYS A 44 -0.65 -13.60 -18.84
C LYS A 44 -1.10 -15.03 -19.11
N ASP A 45 -0.55 -15.69 -20.13
CA ASP A 45 -0.89 -17.06 -20.47
C ASP A 45 -0.12 -18.02 -19.56
N ASN A 46 1.14 -17.71 -19.26
CA ASN A 46 2.00 -18.58 -18.44
C ASN A 46 2.12 -18.13 -16.97
N ILE A 47 1.76 -16.89 -16.64
CA ILE A 47 1.87 -16.34 -15.29
C ILE A 47 0.52 -15.84 -14.81
N ASP A 48 -0.01 -16.47 -13.76
CA ASP A 48 -1.11 -15.90 -12.98
C ASP A 48 -0.56 -15.15 -11.76
N ALA A 49 -1.16 -14.01 -11.43
CA ALA A 49 -0.75 -13.18 -10.31
C ALA A 49 -1.94 -12.80 -9.44
N CYS A 50 -1.96 -13.35 -8.23
CA CYS A 50 -3.02 -13.13 -7.25
C CYS A 50 -2.53 -12.25 -6.11
N LEU A 51 -3.15 -11.07 -5.94
CA LEU A 51 -2.91 -10.19 -4.81
C LEU A 51 -3.76 -10.65 -3.61
N HIS A 52 -3.12 -11.25 -2.60
CA HIS A 52 -3.81 -11.72 -1.41
C HIS A 52 -4.00 -10.62 -0.37
N LEU A 53 -3.05 -9.68 -0.27
CA LEU A 53 -3.04 -8.64 0.75
C LEU A 53 -2.43 -7.37 0.21
N TYR A 54 -2.99 -6.24 0.58
CA TYR A 54 -2.39 -4.92 0.40
C TYR A 54 -2.83 -4.00 1.53
N GLU A 55 -1.92 -3.69 2.46
CA GLU A 55 -2.24 -2.98 3.71
C GLU A 55 -1.12 -2.06 4.19
N SER A 56 -1.46 -1.07 5.02
CA SER A 56 -0.52 -0.32 5.85
C SER A 56 -0.22 -1.04 7.15
N VAL A 57 0.91 -0.72 7.77
CA VAL A 57 1.28 -1.17 9.12
C VAL A 57 1.16 0.01 10.08
N ASP A 58 -0.01 0.15 10.71
CA ASP A 58 -0.32 1.31 11.56
C ASP A 58 0.48 1.34 12.88
N GLY A 59 0.96 0.17 13.33
CA GLY A 59 1.69 -0.01 14.60
C GLY A 59 3.15 0.45 14.60
N ILE A 60 3.64 1.08 13.53
CA ILE A 60 5.01 1.61 13.43
C ILE A 60 4.95 3.14 13.39
N TYR A 61 5.78 3.79 14.22
CA TYR A 61 5.66 5.22 14.52
C TYR A 61 6.96 6.02 14.36
N SER A 62 8.06 5.37 13.97
CA SER A 62 9.38 5.99 13.87
C SER A 62 9.54 6.97 12.70
N SER A 63 8.56 7.05 11.80
CA SER A 63 8.54 7.88 10.61
C SER A 63 7.20 8.62 10.49
N ASP A 64 7.16 9.69 9.69
CA ASP A 64 5.92 10.36 9.27
C ASP A 64 5.17 9.60 8.15
N HIS A 65 5.73 8.47 7.71
CA HIS A 65 5.10 7.50 6.83
C HIS A 65 4.78 6.19 7.55
N LYS A 66 3.62 5.59 7.23
CA LYS A 66 3.29 4.20 7.64
C LYS A 66 3.77 3.21 6.58
N PRO A 67 4.52 2.16 6.95
CA PRO A 67 4.95 1.14 5.99
C PRO A 67 3.77 0.51 5.27
N VAL A 68 3.95 0.22 3.99
CA VAL A 68 2.95 -0.47 3.14
C VAL A 68 3.52 -1.81 2.70
N LYS A 69 2.70 -2.86 2.75
CA LYS A 69 3.10 -4.21 2.33
C LYS A 69 2.04 -4.85 1.43
N ALA A 70 2.51 -5.71 0.54
CA ALA A 70 1.66 -6.51 -0.34
C ALA A 70 2.10 -7.98 -0.31
N HIS A 71 1.15 -8.91 -0.35
CA HIS A 71 1.41 -10.33 -0.56
C HIS A 71 0.89 -10.73 -1.94
N LEU A 72 1.81 -10.93 -2.87
CA LEU A 72 1.53 -11.33 -4.24
C LEU A 72 1.96 -12.78 -4.45
N CYS A 73 1.03 -13.65 -4.82
CA CYS A 73 1.31 -15.01 -5.25
C CYS A 73 1.42 -15.05 -6.77
N LEU A 74 2.51 -15.63 -7.28
CA LEU A 74 2.75 -15.84 -8.70
C LEU A 74 2.71 -17.34 -8.99
N THR A 75 1.84 -17.74 -9.90
CA THR A 75 1.71 -19.13 -10.34
C THR A 75 2.23 -19.26 -11.76
N LEU A 76 3.15 -20.20 -11.97
CA LEU A 76 3.59 -20.59 -13.31
C LEU A 76 2.66 -21.68 -13.82
N ASN A 77 1.92 -21.37 -14.87
CA ASN A 77 1.13 -22.35 -15.59
C ASN A 77 2.10 -23.15 -16.46
N LYS A 78 2.29 -24.44 -16.15
CA LYS A 78 3.00 -25.33 -17.07
C LYS A 78 2.06 -25.61 -18.24
N SER A 79 2.56 -25.40 -19.46
CA SER A 79 1.89 -25.82 -20.70
C SER A 79 1.57 -27.31 -20.72
#